data_AF-A0A127SPH9-F1
#
_entry.id   AF-A0A127SPH9-F1
#
_cell.length_a   1.000
_cell.length_b   1.000
_cell.length_c   1.000
_cell.angle_alpha   90.00
_cell.angle_beta   90.00
_cell.angle_gamma   90.00
#
_symmetry.space_group_name_H-M   'P 1'
#
loop_
_entity.id
_entity.type
_entity.pdbx_description
1 polymer ?
#
loop_
_entity_poly.entity_id
_entity_poly.type
_entity_poly.pdbx_seq_one_letter_code
_entity_poly.pdbx_strand_id
1 'polypeptide(L)'
;MTGSNSKFLSTDIITEFRGRGTQICVHPLSFAEIMSVDQRHPIDVWNDYYTYGGLPLVLSLSTDEAKESYLKDLYAKVYLTDIKDRYSIRCDSELQELLQIIASTIGSPTNPSKLENTFKSVKNVTLSSKTINTYLSYLEDAFLIEKSIRYDIKGKKYINTLAKHYFTDMGIRNAILGFRQMEENHIMENV
;
A
#
# COMPACT_ATOMS: atom_id res chain seq x y z
N MET A 1 26.23 -10.01 14.48
CA MET A 1 25.71 -8.63 14.53
C MET A 1 24.34 -8.63 13.88
N THR A 2 23.28 -8.88 14.65
CA THR A 2 21.88 -8.85 14.20
C THR A 2 21.33 -7.47 14.54
N GLY A 3 21.73 -6.47 13.76
CA GLY A 3 21.11 -5.14 13.81
C GLY A 3 19.85 -5.19 12.95
N SER A 4 18.69 -5.04 13.58
CA SER A 4 17.38 -5.00 12.91
C SER A 4 17.42 -4.03 11.71
N ASN A 5 17.02 -4.54 10.55
CA ASN A 5 16.96 -3.84 9.24
C ASN A 5 15.91 -2.71 9.19
N SER A 6 15.35 -2.30 10.32
CA SER A 6 14.17 -1.43 10.42
C SER A 6 14.42 0.06 10.09
N LYS A 7 15.63 0.42 9.64
CA LYS A 7 16.00 1.81 9.30
C LYS A 7 16.29 2.07 7.82
N PHE A 8 16.10 1.11 6.93
CA PHE A 8 16.52 1.26 5.53
C PHE A 8 15.33 1.27 4.57
N LEU A 9 14.79 2.47 4.32
CA LEU A 9 14.03 2.77 3.10
C LEU A 9 14.99 3.48 2.12
N SER A 10 14.65 3.41 0.84
CA SER A 10 15.43 3.90 -0.30
C SER A 10 16.05 5.30 -0.12
N THR A 11 15.28 6.23 0.44
CA THR A 11 15.69 7.63 0.64
C THR A 11 16.85 7.74 1.64
N ASP A 12 16.86 6.93 2.70
CA ASP A 12 17.92 6.94 3.71
C ASP A 12 19.23 6.34 3.15
N ILE A 13 19.13 5.29 2.32
CA ILE A 13 20.27 4.65 1.65
C ILE A 13 20.98 5.65 0.72
N ILE A 14 20.24 6.40 -0.10
CA ILE A 14 20.83 7.40 -1.01
C ILE A 14 21.58 8.49 -0.23
N THR A 15 21.02 8.89 0.92
CA THR A 15 21.59 9.92 1.78
C THR A 15 22.92 9.47 2.39
N GLU A 16 23.01 8.20 2.85
CA GLU A 16 24.27 7.63 3.36
C GLU A 16 25.32 7.44 2.27
N PHE A 17 24.94 6.95 1.10
CA PHE A 17 25.86 6.73 -0.02
C PHE A 17 26.17 8.00 -0.83
N ARG A 18 25.63 9.18 -0.42
CA ARG A 18 25.79 10.48 -1.10
C ARG A 18 25.55 10.40 -2.61
N GLY A 19 24.55 9.62 -3.04
CA GLY A 19 24.22 9.43 -4.44
C GLY A 19 25.20 8.59 -5.27
N ARG A 20 26.12 7.84 -4.64
CA ARG A 20 27.09 6.96 -5.33
C ARG A 20 26.65 5.50 -5.43
N GLY A 21 25.37 5.21 -5.21
CA GLY A 21 24.79 3.86 -5.33
C GLY A 21 23.69 3.82 -6.38
N THR A 22 23.55 2.67 -7.04
CA THR A 22 22.38 2.35 -7.87
C THR A 22 21.36 1.62 -7.01
N GLN A 23 20.12 2.11 -6.99
CA GLN A 23 19.03 1.45 -6.30
C GLN A 23 18.28 0.55 -7.28
N ILE A 24 18.02 -0.69 -6.87
CA ILE A 24 17.11 -1.60 -7.56
C ILE A 24 15.88 -1.76 -6.65
N CYS A 25 14.72 -1.32 -7.12
CA CYS A 25 13.46 -1.55 -6.43
C CYS A 25 12.95 -2.94 -6.82
N VAL A 26 12.68 -3.80 -5.85
CA VAL A 26 12.14 -5.14 -6.07
C VAL A 26 10.68 -5.12 -5.68
N HIS A 27 9.80 -5.25 -6.68
CA HIS A 27 8.36 -5.32 -6.49
C HIS A 27 7.92 -6.77 -6.22
N PRO A 28 6.71 -6.99 -5.68
CA PRO A 28 6.06 -8.30 -5.71
C PRO A 28 6.02 -8.86 -7.13
N LEU A 29 5.90 -10.18 -7.25
CA LEU A 29 5.81 -10.84 -8.54
C LEU A 29 4.56 -10.35 -9.26
N SER A 30 4.75 -9.91 -10.50
CA SER A 30 3.64 -9.60 -11.40
C SER A 30 2.86 -10.86 -11.77
N PHE A 31 1.61 -10.69 -12.18
CA PHE A 31 0.79 -11.80 -12.68
C PHE A 31 1.48 -12.53 -13.86
N ALA A 32 2.16 -11.78 -14.74
CA ALA A 32 2.91 -12.36 -15.86
C ALA A 32 4.10 -13.23 -15.39
N GLU A 33 4.81 -12.82 -14.34
CA GLU A 33 5.89 -13.62 -13.75
C GLU A 33 5.36 -14.91 -13.12
N ILE A 34 4.21 -14.86 -12.45
CA ILE A 34 3.58 -16.06 -11.88
C ILE A 34 3.14 -17.03 -12.98
N MET A 35 2.45 -16.52 -14.02
CA MET A 35 2.02 -17.33 -15.17
C MET A 35 3.17 -17.91 -15.99
N SER A 36 4.40 -17.39 -15.85
CA SER A 36 5.57 -17.97 -16.52
C SER A 36 6.00 -19.32 -15.93
N VAL A 37 5.56 -19.63 -14.70
CA VAL A 37 5.91 -20.86 -13.95
C VAL A 37 4.67 -21.69 -13.61
N ASP A 38 3.53 -21.04 -13.33
CA ASP A 38 2.27 -21.72 -13.02
C ASP A 38 1.55 -22.19 -14.29
N GLN A 39 1.22 -23.48 -14.35
CA GLN A 39 0.58 -24.13 -15.51
C GLN A 39 -0.95 -24.21 -15.39
N ARG A 40 -1.54 -23.72 -14.29
CA ARG A 40 -3.00 -23.67 -14.13
C ARG A 40 -3.63 -22.71 -15.14
N HIS A 41 -4.94 -22.81 -15.31
CA HIS A 41 -5.65 -21.91 -16.20
C HIS A 41 -5.54 -20.45 -15.69
N PRO A 42 -5.33 -19.44 -16.55
CA PRO A 42 -5.11 -18.05 -16.11
C PRO A 42 -6.19 -17.50 -15.18
N ILE A 43 -7.45 -17.91 -15.37
CA ILE A 43 -8.57 -17.49 -14.52
C ILE A 43 -8.43 -18.02 -13.07
N ASP A 44 -7.90 -19.24 -12.90
CA ASP A 44 -7.72 -19.82 -11.57
C ASP A 44 -6.56 -19.13 -10.84
N VAL A 45 -5.46 -18.88 -11.57
CA VAL A 45 -4.31 -18.13 -11.04
C VAL A 45 -4.70 -16.68 -10.75
N TRP A 46 -5.56 -16.09 -11.57
CA TRP A 46 -6.07 -14.73 -11.38
C TRP A 46 -6.82 -14.61 -10.05
N ASN A 47 -7.71 -15.56 -9.75
CA ASN A 47 -8.43 -15.61 -8.47
C ASN A 47 -7.48 -15.61 -7.27
N ASP A 48 -6.44 -16.44 -7.33
CA ASP A 48 -5.41 -16.46 -6.27
C ASP A 48 -4.64 -15.15 -6.20
N TYR A 49 -4.25 -14.59 -7.36
CA TYR A 49 -3.41 -13.41 -7.44
C TYR A 49 -4.11 -12.15 -6.94
N TYR A 50 -5.35 -11.88 -7.37
CA TYR A 50 -6.05 -10.69 -6.91
C TYR A 50 -6.46 -10.81 -5.44
N THR A 51 -6.57 -12.04 -4.91
CA THR A 51 -6.92 -12.31 -3.51
C THR A 51 -5.71 -12.20 -2.59
N TYR A 52 -4.61 -12.89 -2.91
CA TYR A 52 -3.45 -13.06 -2.04
C TYR A 52 -2.19 -12.30 -2.49
N GLY A 53 -2.22 -11.65 -3.65
CA GLY A 53 -1.12 -10.85 -4.17
C GLY A 53 0.02 -11.66 -4.79
N GLY A 54 1.13 -10.96 -5.03
CA GLY A 54 2.33 -11.47 -5.71
C GLY A 54 3.54 -11.65 -4.80
N LEU A 55 3.38 -11.49 -3.48
CA LEU A 55 4.48 -11.67 -2.54
C LEU A 55 5.03 -13.11 -2.61
N PRO A 56 6.34 -13.32 -2.85
CA PRO A 56 6.88 -14.65 -3.13
C PRO A 56 6.57 -15.71 -2.07
N LEU A 57 6.60 -15.36 -0.78
CA LEU A 57 6.34 -16.33 0.29
C LEU A 57 4.88 -16.84 0.27
N VAL A 58 3.92 -16.01 -0.15
CA VAL A 58 2.50 -16.40 -0.26
C VAL A 58 2.32 -17.58 -1.21
N LEU A 59 3.06 -17.59 -2.33
CA LEU A 59 3.00 -18.64 -3.34
C LEU A 59 3.49 -20.00 -2.83
N SER A 60 4.27 -20.02 -1.75
CA SER A 60 4.74 -21.26 -1.11
C SER A 60 3.77 -21.84 -0.08
N LEU A 61 2.75 -21.07 0.33
CA LEU A 61 1.80 -21.48 1.36
C LEU A 61 0.65 -22.28 0.75
N SER A 62 0.34 -23.43 1.35
CA SER A 62 -0.59 -24.41 0.77
C SER A 62 -2.06 -24.14 1.06
N THR A 63 -2.39 -23.46 2.17
CA THR A 63 -3.79 -23.19 2.58
C THR A 63 -4.10 -21.71 2.58
N ASP A 64 -5.35 -21.39 2.31
CA ASP A 64 -5.86 -20.02 2.25
C ASP A 64 -5.76 -19.34 3.61
N GLU A 65 -6.03 -20.06 4.70
CA GLU A 65 -5.89 -19.53 6.06
C GLU A 65 -4.44 -19.18 6.39
N ALA A 66 -3.47 -19.97 5.89
CA ALA A 66 -2.06 -19.69 6.09
C ALA A 66 -1.63 -18.44 5.31
N LYS A 67 -2.09 -18.28 4.06
CA LYS A 67 -1.85 -17.09 3.25
C LYS A 67 -2.45 -15.84 3.90
N GLU A 68 -3.71 -15.90 4.31
CA GLU A 68 -4.38 -14.79 4.98
C GLU A 68 -3.68 -14.40 6.28
N SER A 69 -3.36 -15.39 7.13
CA SER A 69 -2.69 -15.15 8.41
C SER A 69 -1.32 -14.51 8.19
N TYR A 70 -0.56 -15.01 7.23
CA TYR A 70 0.74 -14.44 6.87
C TYR A 70 0.62 -12.99 6.41
N LEU A 71 -0.31 -12.68 5.49
CA LEU A 71 -0.49 -11.32 4.96
C LEU A 71 -0.98 -10.35 6.04
N LYS A 72 -1.90 -10.78 6.93
CA LYS A 72 -2.36 -10.00 8.09
C LYS A 72 -1.20 -9.70 9.05
N ASP A 73 -0.37 -10.71 9.34
CA ASP A 73 0.79 -10.55 10.20
C ASP A 73 1.85 -9.64 9.57
N LEU A 74 2.11 -9.80 8.27
CA LEU A 74 3.08 -8.98 7.55
C LEU A 74 2.64 -7.50 7.54
N TYR A 75 1.37 -7.24 7.27
CA TYR A 75 0.78 -5.90 7.38
C TYR A 75 0.96 -5.31 8.79
N ALA A 76 0.51 -6.03 9.83
CA ALA A 76 0.45 -5.48 11.19
C ALA A 76 1.84 -5.36 11.85
N LYS A 77 2.67 -6.41 11.74
CA LYS A 77 3.94 -6.54 12.49
C LYS A 77 5.13 -5.92 11.76
N VAL A 78 5.07 -5.80 10.43
CA VAL A 78 6.16 -5.24 9.63
C VAL A 78 5.75 -3.87 9.11
N TYR A 79 4.90 -3.80 8.08
CA TYR A 79 4.59 -2.52 7.42
C TYR A 79 4.11 -1.44 8.40
N LEU A 80 3.06 -1.75 9.17
CA LEU A 80 2.45 -0.77 10.04
C LEU A 80 3.37 -0.38 11.21
N THR A 81 4.11 -1.34 11.76
CA THR A 81 5.06 -1.08 12.87
C THR A 81 6.23 -0.22 12.39
N ASP A 82 6.82 -0.57 11.24
CA ASP A 82 7.94 0.18 10.66
C ASP A 82 7.56 1.63 10.30
N ILE A 83 6.37 1.86 9.75
CA ILE A 83 5.86 3.21 9.46
C ILE A 83 5.71 4.03 10.75
N LYS A 84 5.11 3.45 11.79
CA LYS A 84 4.90 4.15 13.07
C LYS A 84 6.21 4.50 13.74
N ASP A 85 7.13 3.56 13.80
CA ASP A 85 8.42 3.72 14.48
C ASP A 85 9.29 4.75 13.73
N ARG A 86 9.33 4.68 12.40
CA ARG A 86 10.09 5.62 11.56
C ARG A 86 9.62 7.05 11.73
N TYR A 87 8.31 7.29 11.63
CA TYR A 87 7.76 8.65 11.65
C TYR A 87 7.25 9.08 13.03
N SER A 88 7.49 8.28 14.08
CA SER A 88 7.07 8.54 15.47
C SER A 88 5.59 8.92 15.58
N ILE A 89 4.73 8.16 14.89
CA ILE A 89 3.30 8.46 14.78
C ILE A 89 2.61 8.17 16.10
N ARG A 90 2.05 9.20 16.73
CA ARG A 90 1.37 9.10 18.05
C ARG A 90 -0.07 8.60 17.96
N CYS A 91 -0.73 8.83 16.84
CA CYS A 91 -2.14 8.55 16.61
C CYS A 91 -2.29 7.35 15.66
N ASP A 92 -2.21 6.15 16.22
CA ASP A 92 -2.23 4.88 15.49
C ASP A 92 -3.57 4.64 14.78
N SER A 93 -4.68 4.84 15.50
CA SER A 93 -6.01 4.49 15.02
C SER A 93 -6.43 5.25 13.77
N GLU A 94 -6.08 6.53 13.66
CA GLU A 94 -6.40 7.41 12.55
C GLU A 94 -5.62 7.03 11.29
N LEU A 95 -4.36 6.61 11.44
CA LEU A 95 -3.56 6.11 10.32
C LEU A 95 -4.15 4.80 9.79
N GLN A 96 -4.49 3.87 10.67
CA GLN A 96 -5.08 2.59 10.28
C GLN A 96 -6.42 2.78 9.56
N GLU A 97 -7.30 3.63 10.09
CA GLU A 97 -8.58 3.92 9.43
C GLU A 97 -8.40 4.65 8.10
N LEU A 98 -7.45 5.60 8.02
CA LEU A 98 -7.12 6.24 6.74
C LEU A 98 -6.67 5.18 5.74
N LEU A 99 -5.80 4.26 6.14
CA LEU A 99 -5.31 3.19 5.30
C LEU A 99 -6.43 2.24 4.85
N GLN A 100 -7.38 1.91 5.74
CA GLN A 100 -8.57 1.14 5.39
C GLN A 100 -9.46 1.87 4.39
N ILE A 101 -9.66 3.19 4.56
CA ILE A 101 -10.42 3.99 3.59
C ILE A 101 -9.74 3.94 2.22
N ILE A 102 -8.42 4.21 2.16
CA ILE A 102 -7.66 4.17 0.91
C ILE A 102 -7.69 2.77 0.26
N ALA A 103 -7.55 1.70 1.05
CA ALA A 103 -7.68 0.32 0.59
C ALA A 103 -9.07 0.05 0.00
N SER A 104 -10.14 0.50 0.67
CA SER A 104 -11.51 0.31 0.19
C SER A 104 -11.82 1.11 -1.07
N THR A 105 -11.21 2.29 -1.24
CA THR A 105 -11.42 3.19 -2.39
C THR A 105 -10.25 3.17 -3.36
N ILE A 106 -9.60 2.01 -3.53
CA ILE A 106 -8.46 1.84 -4.45
C ILE A 106 -8.83 2.31 -5.87
N GLY A 107 -7.90 2.99 -6.54
CA GLY A 107 -8.15 3.53 -7.89
C GLY A 107 -9.12 4.72 -7.95
N SER A 108 -9.67 5.18 -6.82
CA SER A 108 -10.51 6.39 -6.78
C SER A 108 -9.69 7.66 -6.49
N PRO A 109 -10.04 8.82 -7.07
CA PRO A 109 -9.38 10.08 -6.75
C PRO A 109 -9.53 10.44 -5.26
N THR A 110 -8.41 10.55 -4.57
CA THR A 110 -8.34 10.88 -3.15
C THR A 110 -8.35 12.39 -2.95
N ASN A 111 -9.27 12.87 -2.13
CA ASN A 111 -9.39 14.27 -1.74
C ASN A 111 -9.13 14.43 -0.22
N PRO A 112 -7.94 14.91 0.19
CA PRO A 112 -7.58 15.08 1.60
C PRO A 112 -8.57 15.93 2.41
N SER A 113 -9.15 16.98 1.80
CA SER A 113 -10.13 17.83 2.47
C SER A 113 -11.47 17.14 2.67
N LYS A 114 -11.86 16.26 1.75
CA LYS A 114 -13.05 15.42 1.94
C LYS A 114 -12.83 14.43 3.09
N LEU A 115 -11.66 13.80 3.14
CA LEU A 115 -11.29 12.87 4.20
C LEU A 115 -11.23 13.56 5.56
N GLU A 116 -10.62 14.75 5.66
CA GLU A 116 -10.61 15.56 6.89
C GLU A 116 -12.03 15.82 7.41
N ASN A 117 -12.94 16.23 6.52
CA ASN A 117 -14.34 16.46 6.88
C ASN A 117 -15.02 15.18 7.36
N THR A 118 -14.72 14.02 6.74
CA THR A 118 -15.25 12.71 7.16
C THR A 118 -14.73 12.30 8.54
N PHE A 119 -13.43 12.42 8.81
CA PHE A 119 -12.86 12.16 10.14
C PHE A 119 -13.52 13.05 11.21
N LYS A 120 -13.73 14.33 10.87
CA LYS A 120 -14.36 15.28 11.78
C LYS A 120 -15.83 14.95 12.03
N SER A 121 -16.60 14.57 11.02
CA SER A 121 -18.05 14.35 11.15
C SER A 121 -18.42 12.97 11.68
N VAL A 122 -17.67 11.92 11.29
CA VAL A 122 -17.99 10.52 11.64
C VAL A 122 -17.26 10.10 12.90
N LYS A 123 -15.96 10.40 13.01
CA LYS A 123 -15.11 9.98 14.14
C LYS A 123 -14.98 11.05 15.22
N ASN A 124 -15.45 12.28 14.98
CA ASN A 124 -15.28 13.42 15.89
C ASN A 124 -13.80 13.73 16.21
N VAL A 125 -12.90 13.44 15.27
CA VAL A 125 -11.46 13.72 15.39
C VAL A 125 -11.04 14.65 14.27
N THR A 126 -10.23 15.65 14.58
CA THR A 126 -9.69 16.57 13.56
C THR A 126 -8.37 16.04 13.03
N LEU A 127 -8.44 15.36 11.88
CA LEU A 127 -7.26 14.95 11.12
C LEU A 127 -7.11 15.88 9.91
N SER A 128 -6.23 16.88 10.02
CA SER A 128 -6.12 17.93 9.00
C SER A 128 -5.73 17.37 7.63
N SER A 129 -6.14 18.04 6.54
CA SER A 129 -5.74 17.70 5.16
C SER A 129 -4.21 17.60 5.02
N LYS A 130 -3.47 18.44 5.75
CA LYS A 130 -1.99 18.40 5.77
C LYS A 130 -1.48 17.11 6.42
N THR A 131 -2.07 16.69 7.54
CA THR A 131 -1.74 15.42 8.22
C THR A 131 -2.07 14.23 7.33
N ILE A 132 -3.22 14.24 6.67
CA ILE A 132 -3.62 13.18 5.72
C ILE A 132 -2.60 13.06 4.58
N ASN A 133 -2.23 14.17 3.95
CA ASN A 133 -1.19 14.17 2.91
C ASN A 133 0.15 13.65 3.43
N THR A 134 0.49 13.99 4.67
CA THR A 134 1.72 13.52 5.32
C THR A 134 1.67 11.99 5.51
N TYR A 135 0.55 11.45 5.99
CA TYR A 135 0.37 10.01 6.13
C TYR A 135 0.41 9.29 4.79
N LEU A 136 -0.27 9.82 3.76
CA LEU A 136 -0.19 9.25 2.40
C LEU A 136 1.26 9.20 1.90
N SER A 137 2.05 10.26 2.16
CA SER A 137 3.47 10.28 1.79
C SER A 137 4.28 9.21 2.54
N TYR A 138 3.97 8.96 3.82
CA TYR A 138 4.62 7.89 4.59
C TYR A 138 4.30 6.49 4.04
N LEU A 139 3.08 6.29 3.55
CA LEU A 139 2.67 5.04 2.91
C LEU A 139 3.37 4.84 1.55
N GLU A 140 3.55 5.93 0.78
CA GLU A 140 4.32 5.92 -0.47
C GLU A 140 5.80 5.62 -0.21
N ASP A 141 6.41 6.31 0.76
CA ASP A 141 7.80 6.08 1.15
C ASP A 141 8.04 4.64 1.61
N ALA A 142 7.06 4.04 2.29
CA ALA A 142 7.11 2.65 2.77
C ALA A 142 6.83 1.60 1.69
N PHE A 143 6.68 2.00 0.42
CA PHE A 143 6.33 1.12 -0.71
C PHE A 143 5.03 0.33 -0.50
N LEU A 144 4.10 0.87 0.28
CA LEU A 144 2.79 0.25 0.49
C LEU A 144 1.81 0.66 -0.61
N ILE A 145 1.91 1.93 -1.02
CA ILE A 145 1.07 2.52 -2.06
C ILE A 145 1.89 3.29 -3.09
N GLU A 146 1.35 3.42 -4.28
CA GLU A 146 1.87 4.25 -5.35
C GLU A 146 0.85 5.33 -5.73
N LYS A 147 1.34 6.55 -5.96
CA LYS A 147 0.52 7.70 -6.32
C LYS A 147 0.50 7.92 -7.82
N SER A 148 -0.71 7.98 -8.39
CA SER A 148 -0.94 8.33 -9.78
C SER A 148 -1.62 9.69 -9.90
N ILE A 149 -0.96 10.60 -10.60
CA ILE A 149 -1.44 11.96 -10.87
C ILE A 149 -2.03 12.00 -12.29
N ARG A 150 -3.08 12.81 -12.51
CA ARG A 150 -3.68 12.92 -13.86
C ARG A 150 -2.64 13.43 -14.86
N TYR A 151 -2.61 12.81 -16.03
CA TYR A 151 -1.65 13.15 -17.09
C TYR A 151 -1.91 14.51 -17.74
N ASP A 152 -3.17 14.92 -17.86
CA ASP A 152 -3.63 16.08 -18.64
C ASP A 152 -3.65 17.41 -17.87
N ILE A 153 -2.76 17.57 -16.88
CA ILE A 153 -2.69 18.76 -16.03
C ILE A 153 -1.64 19.74 -16.57
N LYS A 154 -1.94 21.03 -16.52
CA LYS A 154 -1.00 22.09 -16.95
C LYS A 154 -1.01 23.29 -16.01
N GLY A 155 0.18 23.84 -15.75
CA GLY A 155 0.38 25.08 -15.00
C GLY A 155 -0.17 25.03 -13.57
N LYS A 156 -0.89 26.07 -13.14
CA LYS A 156 -1.42 26.16 -11.77
C LYS A 156 -2.38 25.03 -11.39
N LYS A 157 -2.90 24.27 -12.36
CA LYS A 157 -3.79 23.13 -12.11
C LYS A 157 -3.11 21.97 -11.37
N TYR A 158 -1.77 21.92 -11.32
CA TYR A 158 -1.02 20.95 -10.50
C TYR A 158 -1.26 21.12 -8.99
N ILE A 159 -1.60 22.34 -8.56
CA ILE A 159 -1.86 22.62 -7.15
C ILE A 159 -3.17 21.95 -6.76
N ASN A 160 -3.13 21.12 -5.71
CA ASN A 160 -4.28 20.39 -5.17
C ASN A 160 -4.98 19.48 -6.19
N THR A 161 -4.28 19.00 -7.22
CA THR A 161 -4.85 17.95 -8.06
C THR A 161 -5.09 16.70 -7.22
N LEU A 162 -6.29 16.15 -7.33
CA LEU A 162 -6.60 14.83 -6.79
C LEU A 162 -5.72 13.78 -7.46
N ALA A 163 -5.23 12.84 -6.66
CA ALA A 163 -4.43 11.71 -7.12
C ALA A 163 -5.15 10.41 -6.78
N LYS A 164 -4.91 9.37 -7.58
CA LYS A 164 -5.30 8.00 -7.23
C LYS A 164 -4.16 7.35 -6.48
N HIS A 165 -4.49 6.49 -5.53
CA HIS A 165 -3.51 5.65 -4.84
C HIS A 165 -3.81 4.19 -5.15
N TYR A 166 -2.75 3.47 -5.51
CA TYR A 166 -2.74 2.06 -5.86
C TYR A 166 -1.88 1.32 -4.84
N PHE A 167 -2.17 0.05 -4.57
CA PHE A 167 -1.37 -0.75 -3.65
C PHE A 167 -0.35 -1.55 -4.42
N THR A 168 0.88 -1.62 -3.90
CA THR A 168 1.97 -2.36 -4.54
C THR A 168 1.71 -3.87 -4.53
N ASP A 169 0.92 -4.37 -3.56
CA ASP A 169 0.48 -5.77 -3.50
C ASP A 169 -1.01 -5.87 -3.12
N MET A 170 -1.77 -6.65 -3.90
CA MET A 170 -3.21 -6.84 -3.66
C MET A 170 -3.52 -7.67 -2.41
N GLY A 171 -2.67 -8.63 -2.08
CA GLY A 171 -2.81 -9.44 -0.86
C GLY A 171 -2.69 -8.59 0.40
N ILE A 172 -1.75 -7.64 0.42
CA ILE A 172 -1.60 -6.69 1.53
C ILE A 172 -2.79 -5.74 1.61
N ARG A 173 -3.27 -5.21 0.48
CA ARG A 173 -4.50 -4.42 0.43
C ARG A 173 -5.68 -5.20 1.03
N ASN A 174 -5.84 -6.46 0.64
CA ASN A 174 -6.95 -7.29 1.12
C ASN A 174 -6.80 -7.62 2.61
N ALA A 175 -5.57 -7.85 3.08
CA ALA A 175 -5.29 -8.05 4.50
C ALA A 175 -5.66 -6.84 5.36
N ILE A 176 -5.44 -5.62 4.87
CA ILE A 176 -5.85 -4.37 5.55
C ILE A 176 -7.38 -4.33 5.76
N LEU A 177 -8.15 -4.82 4.79
CA LEU A 177 -9.61 -4.94 4.87
C LEU A 177 -10.09 -6.26 5.51
N GLY A 178 -9.17 -7.10 5.97
CA GLY A 178 -9.47 -8.40 6.56
C GLY A 178 -10.11 -9.40 5.59
N PHE A 179 -9.83 -9.30 4.29
CA PHE A 179 -10.37 -10.14 3.21
C PHE A 179 -11.90 -10.12 3.08
N ARG A 180 -12.57 -9.06 3.56
CA ARG A 180 -14.04 -8.96 3.53
C ARG A 180 -14.61 -8.32 2.27
N GLN A 181 -13.81 -7.49 1.60
CA GLN A 181 -14.26 -6.69 0.45
C GLN A 181 -13.33 -6.95 -0.74
N MET A 182 -13.67 -7.94 -1.56
CA MET A 182 -12.98 -8.27 -2.80
C MET A 182 -13.83 -7.80 -3.98
N GLU A 183 -13.52 -6.60 -4.48
CA GLU A 183 -14.23 -6.01 -5.62
C GLU A 183 -13.35 -6.09 -6.86
N GLU A 184 -13.50 -7.17 -7.62
CA GLU A 184 -12.65 -7.50 -8.77
C GLU A 184 -12.49 -6.33 -9.75
N ASN A 185 -13.57 -5.60 -10.06
CA ASN A 185 -13.54 -4.47 -11.00
C ASN A 185 -12.55 -3.36 -10.58
N HIS A 186 -12.52 -3.02 -9.30
CA HIS A 186 -11.59 -1.99 -8.80
C HIS A 186 -10.17 -2.52 -8.68
N ILE A 187 -10.02 -3.82 -8.41
CA ILE A 187 -8.73 -4.49 -8.34
C ILE A 187 -8.08 -4.59 -9.73
N MET A 188 -8.87 -4.85 -10.78
CA MET A 188 -8.36 -4.89 -12.16
C MET A 188 -7.69 -3.58 -12.59
N GLU A 189 -8.11 -2.43 -12.05
CA GLU A 189 -7.45 -1.15 -12.36
C GLU A 189 -6.06 -1.02 -11.71
N ASN A 190 -5.80 -1.77 -10.62
CA ASN A 190 -4.54 -1.74 -9.88
C ASN A 190 -3.49 -2.71 -10.44
N VAL A 191 -3.93 -3.76 -11.15
CA VAL A 191 -3.08 -4.87 -11.62
C VAL A 191 -2.65 -4.70 -13.07
#